data_AF-A0A1W2DVB1-F1
#
_entry.id   AF-A0A1W2DVB1-F1
#
_cell.length_a   1.000
_cell.length_b   1.000
_cell.length_c   1.000
_cell.angle_alpha   90.00
_cell.angle_beta   90.00
_cell.angle_gamma   90.00
#
_symmetry.space_group_name_H-M   'P 1'
#
loop_
_entity.id
_entity.type
_entity.pdbx_description
1 polymer ?
#
loop_
_entity_poly.entity_id
_entity_poly.type
_entity_poly.pdbx_seq_one_letter_code
_entity_poly.pdbx_strand_id
1 'polypeptide(L)'
;MMIDKAFASRAEGDRIPETPLYDRARASYGYQLNKMGMSLGQPENRAAFKADEPAYLDRFGLTEEQKAAVLARDWEEMVRLGGNLFFILKIAAVDPVPITAIGAAQAGMEHNEFLVKRLGKKING
;
A
#
# COMPACT_ATOMS: atom_id res chain seq x y z
N MET A 1 -18.23 -4.76 -2.87
CA MET A 1 -19.51 -5.26 -2.29
C MET A 1 -19.35 -6.38 -1.25
N MET A 2 -18.60 -7.48 -1.50
CA MET A 2 -18.36 -8.50 -0.45
C MET A 2 -17.22 -8.16 0.52
N ILE A 3 -16.15 -7.52 0.03
CA ILE A 3 -14.99 -7.11 0.84
C ILE A 3 -15.34 -5.97 1.82
N ASP A 4 -16.17 -5.01 1.40
CA ASP A 4 -16.60 -3.89 2.26
C ASP A 4 -17.42 -4.38 3.46
N LYS A 5 -18.15 -5.50 3.31
CA LYS A 5 -18.84 -6.17 4.40
C LYS A 5 -17.89 -6.89 5.36
N ALA A 6 -16.76 -7.42 4.85
CA ALA A 6 -15.76 -8.11 5.66
C ALA A 6 -14.95 -7.16 6.57
N PHE A 7 -14.90 -5.86 6.22
CA PHE A 7 -14.18 -4.82 6.97
C PHE A 7 -15.09 -3.81 7.68
N ALA A 8 -16.37 -4.14 7.85
CA ALA A 8 -17.26 -3.30 8.64
C ALA A 8 -16.76 -3.27 10.11
N SER A 9 -16.29 -2.10 10.57
CA SER A 9 -15.86 -1.91 11.96
C SER A 9 -16.99 -2.30 12.92
N ARG A 10 -16.62 -2.85 14.09
CA ARG A 10 -17.56 -3.37 15.10
C ARG A 10 -18.29 -2.28 15.89
N ALA A 11 -17.86 -1.02 15.79
CA ALA A 11 -18.52 0.14 16.40
C ALA A 11 -18.62 1.31 15.41
N GLU A 12 -19.78 1.96 15.37
CA GLU A 12 -20.08 3.08 14.47
C GLU A 12 -19.22 4.33 14.75
N GLY A 13 -18.77 4.51 15.99
CA GLY A 13 -17.94 5.65 16.43
C GLY A 13 -16.46 5.59 16.04
N ASP A 14 -15.96 4.45 15.56
CA ASP A 14 -14.56 4.28 15.15
C ASP A 14 -14.38 4.51 13.64
N ARG A 15 -15.40 4.98 12.91
CA ARG A 15 -15.30 5.17 11.46
C ARG A 15 -14.85 6.59 11.13
N ILE A 16 -13.74 6.69 10.41
CA ILE A 16 -13.35 7.91 9.70
C ILE A 16 -13.74 7.68 8.23
N PRO A 17 -14.64 8.50 7.65
CA PRO A 17 -15.01 8.38 6.24
C PRO A 17 -13.77 8.34 5.34
N GLU A 18 -13.78 7.47 4.34
CA GLU A 18 -12.71 7.32 3.33
C GLU A 18 -11.33 6.89 3.90
N THR A 19 -11.21 6.69 5.22
CA THR A 19 -9.96 6.26 5.85
C THR A 19 -10.12 4.84 6.41
N PRO A 20 -9.58 3.82 5.73
CA PRO A 20 -9.61 2.45 6.24
C PRO A 20 -8.75 2.33 7.51
N LEU A 21 -9.37 2.04 8.65
CA LEU A 21 -8.63 1.75 9.88
C LEU A 21 -7.98 0.37 9.82
N TYR A 22 -6.71 0.29 10.19
CA TYR A 22 -5.97 -0.97 10.28
C TYR A 22 -6.31 -1.75 11.57
N ASP A 23 -7.51 -2.30 11.61
CA ASP A 23 -8.01 -3.13 12.71
C ASP A 23 -7.57 -4.61 12.59
N ARG A 24 -8.03 -5.45 13.52
CA ARG A 24 -7.73 -6.89 13.52
C ARG A 24 -8.20 -7.58 12.23
N ALA A 25 -9.38 -7.24 11.70
CA ALA A 25 -9.92 -7.91 10.52
C ALA A 25 -9.06 -7.60 9.28
N ARG A 26 -8.69 -6.33 9.10
CA ARG A 26 -7.77 -5.92 8.03
C ARG A 26 -6.38 -6.51 8.21
N ALA A 27 -5.84 -6.51 9.43
CA ALA A 27 -4.54 -7.10 9.72
C ALA A 27 -4.50 -8.60 9.38
N SER A 28 -5.57 -9.34 9.68
CA SER A 28 -5.68 -10.75 9.30
C SER A 28 -5.78 -10.94 7.78
N TYR A 29 -6.60 -10.15 7.08
CA TYR A 29 -6.77 -10.25 5.63
C TYR A 29 -5.48 -9.88 4.86
N GLY A 30 -4.82 -8.80 5.27
CA GLY A 30 -3.59 -8.31 4.66
C GLY A 30 -2.32 -8.98 5.17
N TYR A 31 -2.41 -10.01 6.01
CA TYR A 31 -1.23 -10.58 6.67
C TYR A 31 -0.12 -10.96 5.69
N GLN A 32 -0.45 -11.65 4.59
CA GLN A 32 0.54 -12.07 3.60
C GLN A 32 1.14 -10.88 2.84
N LEU A 33 0.31 -9.89 2.47
CA LEU A 33 0.76 -8.64 1.83
C LEU A 33 1.74 -7.88 2.74
N ASN A 34 1.41 -7.75 4.03
CA ASN A 34 2.26 -7.07 5.00
C ASN A 34 3.56 -7.84 5.27
N LYS A 35 3.50 -9.18 5.31
CA LYS A 35 4.67 -10.05 5.45
C LYS A 35 5.61 -9.95 4.25
N MET A 36 5.04 -9.86 3.04
CA MET A 36 5.79 -9.59 1.80
C MET A 36 6.45 -8.22 1.86
N GLY A 37 5.72 -7.17 2.22
CA GLY A 37 6.33 -5.83 2.42
C GLY A 37 7.49 -5.87 3.41
N MET A 38 7.33 -6.56 4.56
CA MET A 38 8.41 -6.70 5.54
C MET A 38 9.66 -7.39 5.03
N SER A 39 9.54 -8.41 4.19
CA SER A 39 10.71 -9.18 3.72
C SER A 39 11.69 -8.30 2.93
N LEU A 40 11.19 -7.24 2.28
CA LEU A 40 11.99 -6.27 1.51
C LEU A 40 12.91 -5.39 2.37
N GLY A 41 12.83 -5.49 3.71
CA GLY A 41 13.86 -4.94 4.59
C GLY A 41 15.25 -5.53 4.34
N GLN A 42 15.32 -6.78 3.86
CA GLN A 42 16.58 -7.46 3.60
C GLN A 42 17.09 -7.22 2.16
N PRO A 43 18.39 -6.92 1.95
CA PRO A 43 18.95 -6.66 0.63
C PRO A 43 18.76 -7.80 -0.38
N GLU A 44 18.90 -9.05 0.05
CA GLU A 44 18.81 -10.23 -0.80
C GLU A 44 17.40 -10.41 -1.33
N ASN A 45 16.41 -10.08 -0.50
CA ASN A 45 14.99 -10.09 -0.88
C ASN A 45 14.68 -9.00 -1.90
N ARG A 46 15.27 -7.81 -1.78
CA ARG A 46 15.13 -6.75 -2.79
C ARG A 46 15.75 -7.15 -4.12
N ALA A 47 16.92 -7.80 -4.10
CA ALA A 47 17.55 -8.31 -5.31
C ALA A 47 16.68 -9.38 -5.99
N ALA A 48 16.11 -10.31 -5.21
CA ALA A 48 15.21 -11.33 -5.74
C ALA A 48 13.90 -10.74 -6.29
N PHE A 49 13.29 -9.78 -5.58
CA PHE A 49 12.10 -9.06 -6.04
C PHE A 49 12.36 -8.34 -7.36
N LYS A 50 13.51 -7.66 -7.50
CA LYS A 50 13.88 -6.94 -8.72
C LYS A 50 14.19 -7.87 -9.90
N ALA A 51 14.69 -9.08 -9.64
CA ALA A 51 15.05 -10.04 -10.68
C ALA A 51 13.81 -10.65 -11.36
N ASP A 52 12.79 -11.01 -10.57
CA ASP A 52 11.52 -11.54 -11.07
C ASP A 52 10.42 -11.25 -10.03
N GLU A 53 9.74 -10.12 -10.21
CA GLU A 53 8.74 -9.65 -9.26
C GLU A 53 7.55 -10.62 -9.16
N PRO A 54 6.88 -11.06 -10.25
CA PRO A 54 5.79 -12.02 -10.16
C PRO A 54 6.18 -13.31 -9.43
N ALA A 55 7.35 -13.90 -9.73
CA ALA A 55 7.81 -15.11 -9.06
C ALA A 55 8.16 -14.87 -7.59
N TYR A 56 8.66 -13.68 -7.23
CA TYR A 56 8.89 -13.32 -5.84
C TYR A 56 7.59 -13.25 -5.04
N LEU A 57 6.54 -12.65 -5.61
CA LEU A 57 5.23 -12.51 -4.97
C LEU A 57 4.56 -13.88 -4.73
N ASP A 58 4.76 -14.85 -5.62
CA ASP A 58 4.19 -16.20 -5.50
C ASP A 58 4.65 -16.95 -4.24
N ARG A 59 5.77 -16.54 -3.63
CA ARG A 59 6.27 -17.11 -2.37
C ARG A 59 5.41 -16.80 -1.14
N PHE A 60 4.54 -15.79 -1.21
CA PHE A 60 3.83 -15.26 -0.04
C PHE A 60 2.36 -15.68 0.06
N GLY A 61 1.80 -16.30 -0.99
CA GLY A 61 0.38 -16.66 -1.00
C GLY A 61 -0.54 -15.45 -0.95
N LEU A 62 -0.19 -14.40 -1.71
CA LEU A 62 -1.07 -13.25 -1.91
C LEU A 62 -2.34 -13.69 -2.66
N THR A 63 -3.44 -13.00 -2.43
CA THR A 63 -4.59 -13.08 -3.34
C THR A 63 -4.23 -12.47 -4.69
N GLU A 64 -4.95 -12.85 -5.75
CA GLU A 64 -4.75 -12.27 -7.09
C GLU A 64 -4.90 -10.74 -7.09
N GLU A 65 -5.87 -10.21 -6.33
CA GLU A 65 -6.08 -8.77 -6.17
C GLU A 65 -4.89 -8.09 -5.49
N GLN A 66 -4.35 -8.69 -4.41
CA GLN A 66 -3.16 -8.16 -3.72
C GLN A 66 -1.92 -8.20 -4.62
N LYS A 67 -1.73 -9.29 -5.38
CA LYS A 67 -0.62 -9.42 -6.33
C LYS A 67 -0.73 -8.36 -7.42
N ALA A 68 -1.92 -8.18 -8.00
CA ALA A 68 -2.17 -7.15 -9.02
C ALA A 68 -1.91 -5.74 -8.50
N ALA A 69 -2.37 -5.42 -7.29
CA ALA A 69 -2.13 -4.12 -6.66
C ALA A 69 -0.63 -3.83 -6.44
N VAL A 70 0.14 -4.85 -6.01
CA VAL A 70 1.59 -4.70 -5.86
C VAL A 70 2.25 -4.43 -7.21
N LEU A 71 1.97 -5.28 -8.22
CA LEU A 71 2.55 -5.16 -9.57
C LEU A 71 2.23 -3.80 -10.22
N ALA A 72 1.03 -3.26 -9.99
CA ALA A 72 0.61 -1.96 -10.49
C ALA A 72 1.14 -0.77 -9.67
N ARG A 73 1.79 -1.02 -8.52
CA ARG A 73 2.13 -0.02 -7.49
C ARG A 73 0.89 0.79 -7.06
N ASP A 74 -0.26 0.12 -6.97
CA ASP A 74 -1.52 0.71 -6.52
C ASP A 74 -1.56 0.78 -4.99
N TRP A 75 -1.04 1.88 -4.44
CA TRP A 75 -0.91 2.09 -3.00
C TRP A 75 -2.26 2.21 -2.27
N GLU A 76 -3.27 2.77 -2.95
CA GLU A 76 -4.61 2.86 -2.40
C GLU A 76 -5.22 1.46 -2.29
N GLU A 77 -5.14 0.69 -3.37
CA GLU A 77 -5.69 -0.66 -3.42
C GLU A 77 -4.97 -1.62 -2.48
N MET A 78 -3.64 -1.52 -2.37
CA MET A 78 -2.89 -2.26 -1.36
C MET A 78 -3.42 -1.99 0.05
N VAL A 79 -3.76 -0.75 0.39
CA VAL A 79 -4.34 -0.39 1.69
C VAL A 79 -5.78 -0.90 1.83
N ARG A 80 -6.61 -0.76 0.78
CA ARG A 80 -7.97 -1.31 0.73
C ARG A 80 -7.98 -2.81 1.00
N LEU A 81 -6.98 -3.52 0.45
CA LEU A 81 -6.74 -4.96 0.58
C LEU A 81 -5.98 -5.36 1.87
N GLY A 82 -5.97 -4.51 2.89
CA GLY A 82 -5.44 -4.83 4.23
C GLY A 82 -3.94 -4.60 4.38
N GLY A 83 -3.27 -4.03 3.38
CA GLY A 83 -1.91 -3.53 3.52
C GLY A 83 -1.87 -2.38 4.52
N ASN A 84 -0.96 -2.44 5.49
CA ASN A 84 -0.63 -1.28 6.29
C ASN A 84 0.54 -0.54 5.65
N LEU A 85 0.37 0.78 5.52
CA LEU A 85 1.26 1.66 4.77
C LEU A 85 2.74 1.47 5.16
N PHE A 86 3.07 1.31 6.45
CA PHE A 86 4.45 1.14 6.91
C PHE A 86 5.10 -0.18 6.50
N PHE A 87 4.30 -1.21 6.20
CA PHE A 87 4.80 -2.48 5.67
C PHE A 87 5.02 -2.38 4.16
N ILE A 88 4.00 -1.93 3.42
CA ILE A 88 4.05 -1.89 1.95
C ILE A 88 5.01 -0.82 1.42
N LEU A 89 5.27 0.26 2.15
CA LEU A 89 6.26 1.29 1.77
C LEU A 89 7.67 0.74 1.54
N LYS A 90 7.98 -0.46 2.04
CA LYS A 90 9.27 -1.11 1.78
C LYS A 90 9.45 -1.52 0.31
N ILE A 91 8.37 -1.60 -0.48
CA ILE A 91 8.44 -1.72 -1.95
C ILE A 91 9.20 -0.53 -2.55
N ALA A 92 9.07 0.67 -1.96
CA ALA A 92 9.80 1.85 -2.41
C ALA A 92 11.32 1.77 -2.16
N ALA A 93 11.81 0.76 -1.45
CA ALA A 93 13.25 0.48 -1.34
C ALA A 93 13.79 -0.29 -2.55
N VAL A 94 12.93 -0.89 -3.37
CA VAL A 94 13.29 -1.52 -4.65
C VAL A 94 13.14 -0.53 -5.79
N ASP A 95 11.98 0.14 -5.84
CA ASP A 95 11.67 1.18 -6.82
C ASP A 95 11.45 2.51 -6.08
N PRO A 96 12.46 3.39 -6.01
CA PRO A 96 12.35 4.63 -5.25
C PRO A 96 11.22 5.52 -5.74
N VAL A 97 10.16 5.61 -4.92
CA VAL A 97 9.05 6.55 -5.12
C VAL A 97 9.07 7.55 -3.95
N PRO A 98 9.09 8.87 -4.21
CA PRO A 98 8.96 9.85 -3.14
C PRO A 98 7.67 9.63 -2.35
N ILE A 99 7.74 9.69 -1.02
CA ILE A 99 6.55 9.52 -0.16
C ILE A 99 5.42 10.49 -0.50
N THR A 100 5.75 11.65 -1.07
CA THR A 100 4.79 12.65 -1.53
C THR A 100 4.06 12.24 -2.81
N ALA A 101 4.68 11.43 -3.67
CA ALA A 101 4.01 10.87 -4.85
C ALA A 101 3.04 9.75 -4.45
N ILE A 102 3.41 8.94 -3.43
CA ILE A 102 2.52 7.95 -2.83
C ILE A 102 1.31 8.64 -2.19
N GLY A 103 1.54 9.69 -1.41
CA GLY A 103 0.47 10.49 -0.82
C GLY A 103 -0.43 11.16 -1.85
N ALA A 104 0.12 11.59 -2.99
CA ALA A 104 -0.65 12.13 -4.10
C ALA A 104 -1.56 11.06 -4.74
N ALA A 105 -1.02 9.86 -4.99
CA ALA A 105 -1.78 8.73 -5.51
C ALA A 105 -2.96 8.36 -4.60
N GLN A 106 -2.73 8.24 -3.28
CA GLN A 106 -3.80 7.95 -2.31
C GLN A 106 -4.83 9.08 -2.17
N ALA A 107 -4.49 10.30 -2.58
CA ALA A 107 -5.40 11.44 -2.60
C ALA A 107 -6.13 11.61 -3.95
N GLY A 108 -5.82 10.78 -4.95
CA GLY A 108 -6.31 10.94 -6.32
C GLY A 108 -5.85 12.26 -6.96
N MET A 109 -4.65 12.74 -6.62
CA MET A 109 -4.10 14.03 -7.08
C MET A 109 -2.84 13.82 -7.92
N GLU A 110 -2.63 14.71 -8.90
CA GLU A 110 -1.33 14.84 -9.55
C GLU A 110 -0.25 15.27 -8.55
N HIS A 111 0.97 14.76 -8.69
CA HIS A 111 2.03 14.95 -7.68
C HIS A 111 2.34 16.42 -7.42
N ASN A 112 2.49 17.24 -8.47
CA ASN A 112 2.71 18.68 -8.32
C ASN A 112 1.54 19.39 -7.65
N GLU A 113 0.31 19.00 -7.96
CA GLU A 113 -0.89 19.56 -7.34
C GLU A 113 -0.92 19.23 -5.84
N PHE A 114 -0.58 17.99 -5.47
CA PHE A 114 -0.47 17.56 -4.08
C PHE A 114 0.59 18.37 -3.32
N LEU A 115 1.78 18.55 -3.92
CA LEU A 115 2.86 19.33 -3.32
C LEU A 115 2.41 20.77 -3.01
N VAL A 116 1.71 21.42 -3.94
CA VAL A 116 1.27 22.81 -3.76
C VAL A 116 0.05 22.91 -2.85
N LYS A 117 -1.04 22.20 -3.15
CA LYS A 117 -2.33 22.37 -2.49
C LYS A 117 -2.42 21.70 -1.12
N ARG A 118 -1.78 20.54 -0.92
CA ARG A 118 -1.83 19.81 0.35
C ARG A 118 -0.63 20.09 1.24
N LEU A 119 0.56 20.21 0.65
CA LEU A 119 1.80 20.42 1.43
C LEU A 119 2.30 21.87 1.45
N GLY A 120 1.65 22.79 0.74
CA GLY A 120 2.04 24.22 0.73
C GLY A 120 3.42 24.49 0.14
N LYS A 121 3.96 23.57 -0.68
CA LYS A 121 5.28 23.72 -1.30
C LYS A 121 5.23 24.80 -2.36
N LYS A 122 6.23 25.67 -2.37
CA LYS A 122 6.53 26.56 -3.52
C LYS A 122 7.44 25.80 -4.47
N ILE A 123 6.96 25.51 -5.67
CA ILE A 123 7.78 24.92 -6.74
C ILE A 123 8.44 26.08 -7.46
N ASN A 124 9.76 26.23 -7.27
CA ASN A 124 10.54 27.16 -8.07
C ASN A 124 10.86 26.46 -9.40
N GLY A 125 10.47 27.09 -10.51
CA GLY A 125 10.75 26.58 -11.86
C GLY A 125 12.21 26.63 -12.24
#